data_AF-A0A1B8AZL2-F1
#
_entry.id   AF-A0A1B8AZL2-F1
#
_cell.length_a   1.000
_cell.length_b   1.000
_cell.length_c   1.000
_cell.angle_alpha   90.00
_cell.angle_beta   90.00
_cell.angle_gamma   90.00
#
_symmetry.space_group_name_H-M   'P 1'
#
loop_
_entity.id
_entity.type
_entity.pdbx_description
1 polymer ?
#
loop_
_entity_poly.entity_id
_entity_poly.type
_entity_poly.pdbx_seq_one_letter_code
_entity_poly.pdbx_strand_id
1 'polypeptide(L)' 'MLGCSQLMEDALARDELAEKEHVLCFEMEAAGLANHFPCVVIRGICDYSDSHRGREWQGYAALVAAAYAKELLLQIPP' A
#
# COMPACT_ATOMS: atom_id res chain seq x y z
N MET A 1 5.82 2.59 -5.12
CA MET A 1 5.46 2.11 -3.77
C MET A 1 6.76 1.93 -3.02
N LEU A 2 6.87 2.45 -1.80
CA LEU A 2 8.10 2.37 -1.01
C LEU A 2 7.87 1.50 0.23
N GLY A 3 8.70 0.48 0.40
CA GLY A 3 8.75 -0.35 1.60
C GLY A 3 9.61 0.30 2.67
N CYS A 4 9.10 0.43 3.89
CA CYS A 4 9.79 0.96 5.04
C CYS A 4 9.75 -0.03 6.20
N SER A 5 10.83 -0.09 7.00
CA SER A 5 10.84 -0.88 8.24
C SER A 5 10.12 -0.18 9.40
N GLN A 6 9.67 1.06 9.19
CA GLN A 6 8.96 1.88 10.17
C GLN A 6 7.77 2.58 9.52
N LEU A 7 6.75 2.90 10.32
CA LEU A 7 5.58 3.63 9.86
C LEU A 7 5.98 5.06 9.44
N MET A 8 5.54 5.49 8.25
CA MET A 8 5.68 6.87 7.80
C MET A 8 4.62 7.73 8.50
N GLU A 9 5.06 8.70 9.32
CA GLU A 9 4.18 9.59 10.09
C GLU A 9 4.53 11.07 9.90
N ASP A 10 5.42 11.39 8.95
CA ASP A 10 5.86 12.75 8.65
C ASP A 10 5.41 13.14 7.24
N ALA A 11 4.45 14.06 7.17
CA ALA A 11 3.89 14.55 5.91
C ALA A 11 4.94 15.25 5.03
N LEU A 12 5.92 15.96 5.60
CA LEU A 12 6.95 16.64 4.82
C LEU A 12 7.91 15.62 4.20
N ALA A 13 8.36 14.64 4.99
CA ALA A 13 9.20 13.56 4.48
C ALA A 13 8.46 12.71 3.42
N ARG A 14 7.16 12.45 3.64
CA ARG A 14 6.28 11.78 2.69
C ARG A 14 6.23 12.52 1.35
N ASP A 15 5.98 13.83 1.38
CA ASP A 15 5.83 14.65 0.18
C ASP A 15 7.16 14.78 -0.57
N GLU A 16 8.27 14.97 0.15
CA GLU A 16 9.61 15.00 -0.44
C GLU A 16 9.96 13.67 -1.15
N LEU A 17 9.64 12.52 -0.53
CA LEU A 17 9.84 11.20 -1.13
C LEU A 17 8.90 10.96 -2.30
N ALA A 18 7.65 11.43 -2.23
CA ALA A 18 6.69 11.33 -3.32
C ALA A 18 7.16 12.13 -4.55
N GLU A 19 7.71 13.33 -4.35
CA GLU A 19 8.26 14.15 -5.43
C GLU A 19 9.54 13.55 -6.04
N LYS A 20 10.47 13.07 -5.20
CA LYS A 20 11.77 12.56 -5.65
C LYS A 20 11.69 11.19 -6.32
N GLU A 21 10.94 10.27 -5.71
CA GLU A 21 10.95 8.85 -6.07
C GLU A 21 9.64 8.42 -6.76
N HIS A 22 8.74 9.36 -7.03
CA HIS A 22 7.40 9.11 -7.62
C HIS A 22 6.61 8.04 -6.85
N VAL A 23 6.75 8.05 -5.52
CA VAL A 23 6.13 7.07 -4.64
C VAL A 23 4.65 7.41 -4.45
N LEU A 24 3.78 6.46 -4.79
CA LEU A 24 2.32 6.61 -4.66
C LEU A 24 1.77 6.20 -3.29
N CYS A 25 2.50 5.38 -2.54
CA CYS A 25 2.10 4.90 -1.22
C CYS A 25 3.28 4.27 -0.47
N PHE A 26 3.17 4.28 0.85
CA PHE A 26 4.14 3.75 1.80
C PHE A 26 3.57 2.51 2.46
N GLU A 27 4.45 1.53 2.71
CA GLU A 27 4.05 0.26 3.28
C GLU A 27 5.23 -0.49 3.89
N MET A 28 5.00 -1.64 4.52
CA MET A 28 6.05 -2.36 5.27
C MET A 28 6.30 -3.83 4.85
N GLU A 29 5.47 -4.40 3.99
CA GLU A 29 5.34 -5.85 3.77
C GLU A 29 5.58 -6.32 2.31
N ALA A 30 5.18 -5.57 1.28
CA ALA A 30 5.23 -6.02 -0.13
C ALA A 30 6.56 -5.73 -0.83
N ALA A 31 7.34 -4.75 -0.39
CA ALA A 31 8.64 -4.45 -1.01
C ALA A 31 9.58 -5.67 -1.01
N GLY A 32 9.44 -6.57 -0.03
CA GLY A 32 10.17 -7.84 -0.01
C GLY A 32 9.69 -8.86 -1.04
N LEU A 33 8.38 -8.95 -1.31
CA LEU A 33 7.80 -9.96 -2.19
C LEU A 33 8.11 -9.71 -3.68
N ALA A 34 8.04 -8.46 -4.13
CA ALA A 34 8.22 -8.11 -5.55
C ALA A 34 9.62 -8.46 -6.10
N ASN A 35 10.62 -8.59 -5.23
CA ASN A 35 11.99 -8.95 -5.61
C ASN A 35 12.20 -10.46 -5.80
N HIS A 36 11.28 -11.31 -5.32
CA HIS A 36 11.47 -12.76 -5.30
C HIS A 36 10.68 -13.51 -6.40
N PHE A 37 9.57 -12.94 -6.89
CA PHE A 37 8.79 -13.51 -7.97
C PHE A 37 7.91 -12.46 -8.66
N PRO A 38 7.55 -12.65 -9.95
CA PRO A 38 6.59 -11.78 -10.63
C PRO A 38 5.25 -11.81 -9.90
N CYS A 39 4.81 -10.67 -9.36
CA CYS A 39 3.57 -10.58 -8.62
C CYS A 39 2.86 -9.25 -8.89
N VAL A 40 1.54 -9.25 -8.67
CA VAL A 40 0.71 -8.04 -8.65
C VAL A 40 0.33 -7.77 -7.21
N VAL A 41 0.55 -6.53 -6.75
CA VAL A 41 0.24 -6.10 -5.39
C VAL A 41 -1.06 -5.30 -5.40
N ILE A 42 -2.06 -5.76 -4.65
CA ILE A 42 -3.35 -5.09 -4.47
C ILE A 42 -3.42 -4.56 -3.04
N ARG A 43 -3.70 -3.26 -2.89
CA ARG A 43 -3.77 -2.59 -1.59
C ARG A 43 -4.95 -1.64 -1.49
N GLY A 44 -5.54 -1.57 -0.30
CA GLY A 44 -6.41 -0.49 0.11
C GLY A 44 -5.62 0.55 0.87
N ILE A 45 -5.97 1.82 0.69
CA ILE A 45 -5.37 2.95 1.43
C ILE A 45 -6.15 3.15 2.73
N CYS A 46 -5.45 3.12 3.87
CA CYS A 46 -6.06 3.25 5.21
C CYS A 46 -5.53 4.44 6.02
N ASP A 47 -4.47 5.11 5.57
CA ASP A 47 -3.91 6.30 6.20
C ASP A 47 -3.30 7.23 5.15
N TYR A 48 -3.04 8.47 5.56
CA TYR A 48 -2.37 9.47 4.73
C TYR A 48 -0.85 9.48 4.93
N SER A 49 -0.31 8.56 5.73
CA SER A 49 1.11 8.48 6.10
C SER A 49 1.63 9.81 6.66
N ASP A 50 0.81 10.41 7.52
CA ASP A 50 1.10 11.61 8.30
C ASP A 50 0.92 11.31 9.80
N SER A 51 0.98 12.34 10.63
CA SER A 51 0.86 12.19 12.08
C SER A 51 -0.56 11.79 12.55
N HIS A 52 -1.56 11.81 11.65
CA HIS A 52 -2.94 11.46 11.98
C HIS A 52 -3.17 9.96 11.76
N ARG A 53 -3.17 9.20 12.86
CA ARG A 53 -3.41 7.75 12.82
C ARG A 53 -4.89 7.42 12.55
N GLY A 54 -5.23 7.18 11.29
CA GLY A 54 -6.57 6.75 10.84
C GLY A 54 -6.86 5.26 11.02
N ARG A 55 -6.75 4.70 12.25
CA ARG A 55 -6.95 3.24 12.49
C ARG A 55 -8.33 2.72 12.07
N GLU A 56 -9.34 3.59 12.03
CA GLU A 56 -10.71 3.26 11.67
C GLU A 56 -10.83 2.75 10.22
N TRP A 57 -9.97 3.22 9.32
CA TRP A 57 -10.04 2.90 7.90
C TRP A 57 -9.36 1.58 7.52
N GLN A 58 -8.59 0.97 8.43
CA GLN A 58 -7.84 -0.27 8.16
C GLN A 58 -8.77 -1.42 7.76
N GLY A 59 -9.88 -1.61 8.49
CA GLY A 59 -10.84 -2.68 8.20
C GLY A 59 -11.52 -2.49 6.83
N TYR A 60 -11.91 -1.25 6.53
CA TYR A 60 -12.53 -0.91 5.24
C TYR A 60 -11.55 -1.11 4.08
N ALA A 61 -10.33 -0.57 4.20
CA ALA A 61 -9.30 -0.70 3.18
C ALA A 61 -8.94 -2.16 2.89
N ALA A 62 -8.81 -2.98 3.94
CA ALA A 62 -8.55 -4.41 3.81
C ALA A 62 -9.70 -5.15 3.08
N LEU A 63 -10.95 -4.84 3.44
CA LEU A 63 -12.12 -5.43 2.79
C LEU A 63 -12.17 -5.09 1.30
N VAL A 64 -11.97 -3.82 0.94
CA VAL A 64 -11.99 -3.36 -0.45
C VAL A 64 -10.88 -4.01 -1.27
N ALA A 65 -9.66 -4.10 -0.72
CA ALA A 65 -8.54 -4.77 -1.38
C ALA A 65 -8.83 -6.26 -1.64
N ALA A 66 -9.37 -6.96 -0.64
CA ALA A 66 -9.73 -8.37 -0.77
C ALA A 66 -10.87 -8.59 -1.77
N ALA A 67 -11.89 -7.72 -1.76
CA ALA A 67 -12.99 -7.78 -2.72
C ALA A 67 -12.50 -7.58 -4.15
N TYR A 68 -11.63 -6.59 -4.38
CA TYR A 68 -11.04 -6.35 -5.70
C TYR A 68 -10.14 -7.52 -6.14
N ALA A 69 -9.31 -8.06 -5.25
CA ALA A 69 -8.47 -9.21 -5.56
C ALA A 69 -9.29 -10.44 -5.95
N LYS A 70 -10.39 -10.70 -5.23
CA LYS A 70 -11.32 -11.78 -5.57
C LYS A 70 -11.90 -11.58 -6.97
N GLU A 71 -12.39 -10.38 -7.29
CA GLU A 71 -12.97 -10.10 -8.60
C GLU A 71 -11.94 -10.23 -9.72
N LEU A 72 -10.72 -9.71 -9.52
CA LEU A 72 -9.64 -9.84 -10.49
C LEU A 72 -9.33 -11.31 -10.80
N LEU A 73 -9.23 -12.17 -9.78
CA LEU A 73 -8.97 -13.59 -9.96
C LEU A 73 -10.08 -14.30 -10.76
N LEU A 74 -11.33 -13.86 -10.63
CA LEU A 74 -12.44 -14.42 -11.41
C LEU A 74 -12.38 -14.08 -12.90
N GLN A 75 -11.68 -12.99 -13.25
CA GLN A 75 -11.48 -12.57 -14.64
C GLN A 75 -10.26 -13.24 -15.30
N ILE A 76 -9.42 -13.92 -14.52
CA ILE A 76 -8.22 -14.61 -15.02
C ILE A 76 -8.58 -16.06 -15.36
N PRO A 77 -8.48 -16.48 -16.63
CA PRO A 77 -8.68 -17.88 -17.01
C PRO A 77 -7.59 -18.77 -16.39
N PRO A 78 -7.90 -20.05 -16.12
CA PRO A 78 -6.96 -20.99 -15.52
C PRO A 78 -5.76 -21.33 -16.43
#